data_AF-A0A2V8R1D8-F1
#
_entry.id   AF-A0A2V8R1D8-F1
#
_cell.length_a   1.000
_cell.length_b   1.000
_cell.length_c   1.000
_cell.angle_alpha   90.00
_cell.angle_beta   90.00
_cell.angle_gamma   90.00
#
_symmetry.space_group_name_H-M   'P 1'
#
loop_
_entity.id
_entity.type
_entity.pdbx_description
1 polymer ?
#
loop_
_entity_poly.entity_id
_entity_poly.type
_entity_poly.pdbx_seq_one_letter_code
_entity_poly.pdbx_strand_id
1 'polypeptide(L)'
;MAIYQNSETESIGTPKDSLLVSLATGSGNYWFSFVSDPLTVVFFLFWEAIFLRSNILILGLSFGAGLLSFSLAEYAFHRWVYHKGRTSAHIGHKKHHEMPEALIAMPWFIVTAVMAIVWYVFAYRLQFHFILGFLAGLLAGFVFYGIFHHVHHHFHFK
;
A
#
# COMPACT_ATOMS: atom_id res chain seq x y z
N MET A 1 -0.61 59.24 -7.85
CA MET A 1 -1.91 58.79 -8.41
C MET A 1 -1.80 57.28 -8.56
N ALA A 2 -2.37 56.53 -7.62
CA ALA A 2 -2.27 55.08 -7.55
C ALA A 2 -3.18 54.47 -8.62
N ILE A 3 -2.61 53.65 -9.51
CA ILE A 3 -3.39 52.84 -10.44
C ILE A 3 -3.59 51.48 -9.76
N TYR A 4 -4.86 51.23 -9.45
CA TYR A 4 -5.39 50.06 -8.76
C TYR A 4 -4.97 48.75 -9.43
N GLN A 5 -4.48 47.82 -8.61
CA GLN A 5 -4.39 46.39 -8.91
C GLN A 5 -5.80 45.85 -9.17
N ASN A 6 -6.05 45.34 -10.37
CA ASN A 6 -7.01 44.27 -10.57
C ASN A 6 -6.23 42.97 -10.73
N SER A 7 -5.78 42.42 -9.61
CA SER A 7 -5.51 40.99 -9.53
C SER A 7 -6.86 40.32 -9.35
N GLU A 8 -7.44 39.85 -10.45
CA GLU A 8 -8.50 38.85 -10.40
C GLU A 8 -7.97 37.69 -9.56
N THR A 9 -8.45 37.61 -8.32
CA THR A 9 -8.39 36.38 -7.54
C THR A 9 -9.30 35.40 -8.25
N GLU A 10 -8.78 34.74 -9.29
CA GLU A 10 -9.23 33.41 -9.63
C GLU A 10 -9.01 32.56 -8.38
N SER A 11 -10.04 32.44 -7.55
CA SER A 11 -10.17 31.30 -6.65
C SER A 11 -10.33 30.09 -7.56
N ILE A 12 -9.22 29.60 -8.10
CA ILE A 12 -9.14 28.29 -8.75
C ILE A 12 -9.47 27.31 -7.64
N GLY A 13 -10.76 26.98 -7.53
CA GLY A 13 -11.25 25.99 -6.60
C GLY A 13 -10.42 24.75 -6.84
N THR A 14 -9.63 24.37 -5.83
CA THR A 14 -8.89 23.11 -5.85
C THR A 14 -9.87 22.02 -6.27
N PRO A 15 -9.65 21.30 -7.38
CA PRO A 15 -10.55 20.25 -7.81
C PRO A 15 -10.80 19.34 -6.61
N LYS A 16 -12.07 19.13 -6.26
CA LYS A 16 -12.42 18.28 -5.12
C LYS A 16 -11.74 16.93 -5.35
N ASP A 17 -10.81 16.59 -4.46
CA ASP A 17 -9.99 15.40 -4.62
C ASP A 17 -10.87 14.16 -4.85
N SER A 18 -10.39 13.23 -5.67
CA SER A 18 -11.10 11.96 -5.85
C SER A 18 -11.36 11.30 -4.48
N LEU A 19 -12.49 10.61 -4.33
CA LEU A 19 -12.85 9.93 -3.07
C LEU A 19 -11.70 9.06 -2.52
N LEU A 20 -10.97 8.40 -3.41
CA LEU A 20 -9.81 7.58 -3.06
C LEU A 20 -8.68 8.37 -2.42
N VAL A 21 -8.40 9.59 -2.93
CA VAL A 21 -7.37 10.46 -2.36
C VAL A 21 -7.82 10.98 -0.99
N SER A 22 -9.10 11.34 -0.85
CA SER A 22 -9.67 11.77 0.43
C SER A 22 -9.57 10.67 1.50
N LEU A 23 -9.95 9.44 1.16
CA LEU A 23 -9.80 8.28 2.04
C LEU A 23 -8.33 8.01 2.39
N ALA A 24 -7.43 8.14 1.41
CA ALA A 24 -6.00 7.91 1.61
C ALA A 24 -5.37 8.88 2.60
N THR A 25 -5.84 10.13 2.65
CA THR A 25 -5.34 11.17 3.55
C THR A 25 -5.93 11.12 4.97
N GLY A 26 -6.79 10.15 5.28
CA GLY A 26 -7.39 10.03 6.61
C GLY A 26 -6.47 9.32 7.60
N SER A 27 -6.26 9.90 8.78
CA SER A 27 -5.46 9.28 9.87
C SER A 27 -6.03 7.93 10.32
N GLY A 28 -7.37 7.80 10.35
CA GLY A 28 -8.03 6.52 10.63
C GLY A 28 -7.65 5.46 9.61
N ASN A 29 -7.69 5.78 8.32
CA ASN A 29 -7.25 4.88 7.25
C ASN A 29 -5.80 4.46 7.45
N TYR A 30 -4.92 5.42 7.72
CA TYR A 30 -3.50 5.18 7.96
C TYR A 30 -3.28 4.15 9.06
N TRP A 31 -3.80 4.39 10.26
CA TRP A 31 -3.61 3.48 11.39
C TRP A 31 -4.34 2.16 11.24
N PHE A 32 -5.48 2.12 10.54
CA PHE A 32 -6.14 0.86 10.21
C PHE A 32 -5.25 -0.02 9.35
N SER A 33 -4.56 0.51 8.34
CA SER A 33 -3.63 -0.28 7.51
C SER A 33 -2.51 -0.92 8.34
N PHE A 34 -1.97 -0.20 9.33
CA PHE A 34 -0.95 -0.74 10.27
C PHE A 34 -1.46 -1.90 11.14
N VAL A 35 -2.77 -2.12 11.21
CA VAL A 35 -3.38 -3.23 11.95
C VAL A 35 -3.91 -4.31 11.01
N SER A 36 -4.67 -3.92 9.98
CA SER A 36 -5.31 -4.86 9.05
C SER A 36 -4.30 -5.68 8.26
N ASP A 37 -3.21 -5.06 7.81
CA ASP A 37 -2.28 -5.69 6.89
C ASP A 37 -1.44 -6.76 7.60
N PRO A 38 -0.85 -6.51 8.80
CA PRO A 38 -0.19 -7.56 9.58
C PRO A 38 -1.14 -8.69 9.99
N LEU A 39 -2.38 -8.38 10.37
CA LEU A 39 -3.37 -9.40 10.71
C LEU A 39 -3.70 -10.30 9.50
N THR A 40 -3.74 -9.72 8.31
CA THR A 40 -3.94 -10.47 7.06
C THR A 40 -2.75 -11.38 6.75
N VAL A 41 -1.51 -10.93 6.99
CA VAL A 41 -0.31 -11.78 6.90
C VAL A 41 -0.43 -12.98 7.85
N VAL A 42 -0.75 -12.73 9.12
CA VAL A 42 -0.91 -13.80 10.12
C VAL A 42 -2.02 -14.77 9.71
N PHE A 43 -3.14 -14.25 9.21
CA PHE A 43 -4.25 -15.07 8.73
C PHE A 43 -3.84 -15.99 7.57
N PHE A 44 -3.12 -15.48 6.57
CA PHE A 44 -2.65 -16.29 5.43
C PHE A 44 -1.65 -17.36 5.86
N LEU A 45 -0.68 -17.02 6.72
CA LEU A 45 0.28 -18.00 7.25
C LEU A 45 -0.42 -19.08 8.08
N PHE A 46 -1.33 -18.68 8.96
CA PHE A 46 -2.13 -19.60 9.77
C PHE A 46 -2.96 -20.54 8.88
N TRP A 47 -3.62 -19.99 7.85
CA TRP A 47 -4.45 -20.80 6.97
C TRP A 47 -3.65 -21.84 6.18
N GLU A 48 -2.54 -21.40 5.59
CA GLU A 48 -1.63 -22.26 4.82
C GLU A 48 -1.00 -23.35 5.71
N ALA A 49 -0.59 -23.01 6.94
CA ALA A 49 0.04 -23.95 7.86
C ALA A 49 -0.95 -24.96 8.48
N ILE A 50 -2.13 -24.49 8.91
CA ILE A 50 -3.04 -25.29 9.73
C ILE A 50 -4.09 -26.02 8.90
N PHE A 51 -4.73 -25.33 7.95
CA PHE A 51 -5.80 -25.91 7.15
C PHE A 51 -5.27 -26.62 5.90
N LEU A 52 -4.32 -25.99 5.20
CA LEU A 52 -3.70 -26.61 4.01
C LEU A 52 -2.55 -27.56 4.36
N ARG A 53 -2.08 -27.53 5.61
CA ARG A 53 -1.04 -28.43 6.15
C ARG A 53 0.22 -28.45 5.30
N SER A 54 0.57 -27.29 4.73
CA SER A 54 1.74 -27.16 3.88
C SER A 54 3.01 -27.45 4.68
N ASN A 55 3.97 -28.12 4.03
CA ASN A 55 5.28 -28.39 4.61
C ASN A 55 5.97 -27.07 5.00
N ILE A 56 6.58 -27.02 6.18
CA ILE A 56 7.20 -25.78 6.72
C ILE A 56 8.30 -25.22 5.81
N LEU A 57 9.08 -26.08 5.14
CA LEU A 57 10.10 -25.65 4.20
C LEU A 57 9.45 -25.01 2.96
N ILE A 58 8.38 -25.61 2.44
CA ILE A 58 7.67 -25.04 1.28
C ILE A 58 6.99 -23.73 1.66
N LEU A 59 6.39 -23.64 2.84
CA LEU A 59 5.82 -22.40 3.37
C LEU A 59 6.89 -21.31 3.50
N GLY A 60 8.06 -21.65 4.05
CA GLY A 60 9.19 -20.72 4.15
C GLY A 60 9.69 -20.25 2.79
N LEU A 61 9.79 -21.16 1.81
CA LEU A 61 10.21 -20.83 0.45
C LEU A 61 9.19 -19.95 -0.29
N SER A 62 7.90 -20.26 -0.19
CA SER A 62 6.85 -19.46 -0.84
C SER A 62 6.76 -18.07 -0.21
N PHE A 63 6.81 -17.98 1.13
CA PHE A 63 6.89 -16.72 1.85
C PHE A 63 8.13 -15.90 1.43
N GLY A 64 9.30 -16.52 1.39
CA GLY A 64 10.54 -15.87 0.95
C GLY A 64 10.45 -15.36 -0.49
N ALA A 65 9.87 -16.14 -1.41
CA ALA A 65 9.65 -15.73 -2.79
C ALA A 65 8.68 -14.54 -2.89
N GLY A 66 7.62 -14.53 -2.07
CA GLY A 66 6.69 -13.40 -1.96
C GLY A 66 7.38 -12.13 -1.47
N LEU A 67 8.18 -12.26 -0.42
CA LEU A 67 8.93 -11.14 0.17
C LEU A 67 9.92 -10.52 -0.83
N LEU A 68 10.65 -11.35 -1.58
CA LEU A 68 11.55 -10.89 -2.65
C LEU A 68 10.79 -10.28 -3.83
N SER A 69 9.61 -10.82 -4.17
CA SER A 69 8.77 -10.25 -5.21
C SER A 69 8.24 -8.87 -4.82
N PHE A 70 8.02 -8.63 -3.52
CA PHE A 70 7.58 -7.33 -3.03
C PHE A 70 8.63 -6.25 -3.32
N SER A 71 9.94 -6.48 -3.12
CA SER A 71 10.93 -5.43 -3.38
C SER A 71 10.94 -4.97 -4.85
N LEU A 72 10.69 -5.91 -5.78
CA LEU A 72 10.53 -5.58 -7.20
C LEU A 72 9.23 -4.80 -7.44
N ALA A 73 8.12 -5.25 -6.83
CA ALA A 73 6.83 -4.57 -6.93
C ALA A 73 6.89 -3.15 -6.35
N GLU A 74 7.50 -2.97 -5.18
CA GLU A 74 7.73 -1.68 -4.53
C GLU A 74 8.44 -0.73 -5.50
N TYR A 75 9.59 -1.14 -6.04
CA TYR A 75 10.33 -0.33 -7.00
C TYR A 75 9.49 0.02 -8.23
N ALA A 76 8.78 -0.96 -8.80
CA ALA A 76 7.97 -0.77 -9.99
C ALA A 76 6.82 0.22 -9.76
N PHE A 77 6.06 0.03 -8.68
CA PHE A 77 4.96 0.91 -8.31
C PHE A 77 5.49 2.30 -7.98
N HIS A 78 6.55 2.41 -7.18
CA HIS A 78 7.12 3.70 -6.81
C HIS A 78 7.59 4.47 -8.05
N ARG A 79 8.37 3.83 -8.93
CA ARG A 79 8.95 4.49 -10.11
C ARG A 79 7.93 4.81 -11.20
N TRP A 80 7.00 3.89 -11.50
CA TRP A 80 6.13 4.00 -12.68
C TRP A 80 4.66 4.30 -12.38
N VAL A 81 4.16 3.98 -11.18
CA VAL A 81 2.75 4.23 -10.81
C VAL A 81 2.63 5.46 -9.92
N TYR A 82 3.52 5.61 -8.95
CA TYR A 82 3.46 6.69 -7.96
C TYR A 82 4.14 7.96 -8.49
N HIS A 83 5.28 7.85 -9.17
CA HIS A 83 5.97 9.03 -9.73
C HIS A 83 5.53 9.42 -11.15
N LYS A 84 4.75 8.58 -11.85
CA LYS A 84 4.29 8.88 -13.22
C LYS A 84 2.79 8.68 -13.37
N GLY A 85 2.13 9.65 -14.01
CA GLY A 85 0.74 9.52 -14.45
C GLY A 85 -0.21 10.53 -13.83
N ARG A 86 -1.51 10.18 -13.81
CA ARG A 86 -2.60 11.01 -13.29
C ARG A 86 -3.57 10.20 -12.41
N THR A 87 -3.09 9.08 -11.86
CA THR A 87 -3.88 8.17 -11.03
C THR A 87 -4.06 8.73 -9.62
N SER A 88 -5.06 8.24 -8.86
CA SER A 88 -5.21 8.60 -7.45
C SER A 88 -3.96 8.25 -6.62
N ALA A 89 -3.27 7.15 -6.96
CA ALA A 89 -2.00 6.78 -6.32
C ALA A 89 -0.90 7.81 -6.59
N HIS A 90 -0.78 8.30 -7.83
CA HIS A 90 0.17 9.38 -8.16
C HIS A 90 -0.14 10.67 -7.39
N ILE A 91 -1.41 11.07 -7.32
CA ILE A 91 -1.83 12.28 -6.60
C ILE A 91 -1.54 12.14 -5.10
N GLY A 92 -1.88 11.01 -4.50
CA GLY A 92 -1.60 10.74 -3.07
C GLY A 92 -0.10 10.75 -2.78
N HIS A 93 0.72 10.12 -3.63
CA HIS A 93 2.17 10.13 -3.49
C HIS A 93 2.76 11.53 -3.64
N LYS A 94 2.26 12.34 -4.59
CA LYS A 94 2.70 13.73 -4.74
C LYS A 94 2.42 14.54 -3.46
N LYS A 95 1.24 14.38 -2.86
CA LYS A 95 0.91 15.03 -1.58
C LYS A 95 1.83 14.60 -0.44
N HIS A 96 2.21 13.32 -0.41
CA HIS A 96 3.19 12.81 0.55
C HIS A 96 4.56 13.49 0.37
N HIS A 97 5.03 13.67 -0.87
CA HIS A 97 6.28 14.42 -1.13
C HIS A 97 6.19 15.90 -0.72
N GLU A 98 5.02 16.52 -0.87
CA GLU A 98 4.79 17.92 -0.45
C GLU A 98 4.74 18.07 1.08
N MET A 99 4.21 17.07 1.80
CA MET A 99 4.11 17.04 3.26
C MET A 99 4.47 15.63 3.79
N PRO A 100 5.77 15.34 4.00
CA PRO A 100 6.23 13.99 4.35
C PRO A 100 5.71 13.45 5.69
N GLU A 101 5.34 14.34 6.60
CA GLU A 101 4.75 14.00 7.90
C GLU A 101 3.22 13.80 7.85
N ALA A 102 2.59 13.96 6.69
CA ALA A 102 1.17 13.71 6.57
C ALA A 102 0.89 12.21 6.62
N LEU A 103 -0.11 11.80 7.41
CA LEU A 103 -0.54 10.41 7.51
C LEU A 103 -1.32 10.00 6.27
N ILE A 104 -0.61 9.66 5.20
CA ILE A 104 -1.16 9.24 3.93
C ILE A 104 -0.83 7.76 3.71
N ALA A 105 -1.87 6.95 3.49
CA ALA A 105 -1.72 5.54 3.15
C ALA A 105 -2.72 5.15 2.08
N MET A 106 -2.43 4.08 1.34
CA MET A 106 -3.43 3.47 0.46
C MET A 106 -4.67 3.09 1.28
N PRO A 107 -5.90 3.24 0.74
CA PRO A 107 -7.10 2.84 1.47
C PRO A 107 -7.02 1.38 1.93
N TRP A 108 -7.21 1.13 3.23
CA TRP A 108 -6.88 -0.13 3.92
C TRP A 108 -7.51 -1.37 3.25
N PHE A 109 -8.73 -1.25 2.74
CA PHE A 109 -9.46 -2.34 2.10
C PHE A 109 -8.92 -2.69 0.71
N ILE A 110 -8.21 -1.78 0.02
CA ILE A 110 -7.75 -2.05 -1.35
C ILE A 110 -6.65 -3.09 -1.35
N VAL A 111 -5.71 -3.04 -0.40
CA VAL A 111 -4.64 -4.05 -0.30
C VAL A 111 -5.25 -5.42 -0.08
N THR A 112 -6.16 -5.54 0.89
CA THR A 112 -6.89 -6.78 1.18
C THR A 112 -7.68 -7.27 -0.04
N ALA A 113 -8.39 -6.38 -0.74
CA ALA A 113 -9.16 -6.73 -1.93
C ALA A 113 -8.27 -7.23 -3.07
N VAL A 114 -7.12 -6.60 -3.32
CA VAL A 114 -6.15 -7.06 -4.32
C VAL A 114 -5.63 -8.45 -3.96
N MET A 115 -5.25 -8.70 -2.71
CA MET A 115 -4.80 -10.02 -2.27
C MET A 115 -5.90 -11.07 -2.43
N ALA A 116 -7.16 -10.75 -2.10
CA ALA A 116 -8.29 -11.65 -2.27
C ALA A 116 -8.56 -11.99 -3.75
N ILE A 117 -8.45 -11.01 -4.65
CA ILE A 117 -8.59 -11.22 -6.10
C ILE A 117 -7.47 -12.14 -6.62
N VAL A 118 -6.21 -11.86 -6.24
CA VAL A 118 -5.07 -12.69 -6.65
C VAL A 118 -5.22 -14.11 -6.11
N TRP A 119 -5.59 -14.28 -4.84
CA TRP A 119 -5.89 -15.59 -4.28
C TRP A 119 -7.02 -16.30 -5.04
N TYR A 120 -8.13 -15.62 -5.30
CA TYR A 120 -9.28 -16.20 -5.99
C TYR A 120 -8.89 -16.69 -7.39
N VAL A 121 -8.13 -15.89 -8.15
CA VAL A 121 -7.69 -16.27 -9.49
C VAL A 121 -6.68 -17.43 -9.42
N PHE A 122 -5.59 -17.28 -8.68
CA PHE A 122 -4.49 -18.25 -8.75
C PHE A 122 -4.74 -19.49 -7.90
N ALA A 123 -5.17 -19.34 -6.65
CA ALA A 123 -5.40 -20.48 -5.77
C ALA A 123 -6.74 -21.17 -6.08
N TYR A 124 -7.83 -20.42 -6.17
CA TYR A 124 -9.16 -21.02 -6.30
C TYR A 124 -9.55 -21.36 -7.75
N ARG A 125 -9.29 -20.48 -8.73
CA ARG A 125 -9.68 -20.75 -10.13
C ARG A 125 -8.65 -21.58 -10.87
N LEU A 126 -7.36 -21.29 -10.70
CA LEU A 126 -6.26 -21.97 -11.39
C LEU A 126 -5.64 -23.11 -10.59
N GLN A 127 -6.08 -23.32 -9.33
CA GLN A 127 -5.62 -24.41 -8.48
C GLN A 127 -4.10 -24.42 -8.26
N PHE A 128 -3.47 -23.25 -8.19
CA PHE A 128 -2.06 -23.14 -7.81
C PHE A 128 -1.89 -23.31 -6.30
N HIS A 129 -0.83 -24.01 -5.92
CA HIS A 129 -0.51 -24.34 -4.54
C HIS A 129 0.39 -23.26 -3.92
N PHE A 130 0.40 -23.18 -2.59
CA PHE A 130 1.29 -22.30 -1.82
C PHE A 130 1.09 -20.79 -2.06
N ILE A 131 -0.02 -20.41 -2.69
CA ILE A 131 -0.35 -19.02 -3.01
C ILE A 131 -0.54 -18.19 -1.74
N LEU A 132 -1.15 -18.72 -0.67
CA LEU A 132 -1.31 -17.94 0.56
C LEU A 132 0.04 -17.67 1.24
N GLY A 133 0.95 -18.64 1.24
CA GLY A 133 2.33 -18.43 1.71
C GLY A 133 3.05 -17.34 0.93
N PHE A 134 2.94 -17.36 -0.40
CA PHE A 134 3.48 -16.31 -1.28
C PHE A 134 2.84 -14.93 -1.00
N LEU A 135 1.51 -14.84 -0.93
CA LEU A 135 0.80 -13.60 -0.64
C LEU A 135 1.11 -13.06 0.76
N ALA A 136 1.31 -13.92 1.74
CA ALA A 136 1.76 -13.54 3.08
C ALA A 136 3.15 -12.88 3.02
N GLY A 137 4.09 -13.46 2.25
CA GLY A 137 5.41 -12.88 2.04
C GLY A 137 5.36 -11.53 1.33
N LEU A 138 4.56 -11.44 0.27
CA LEU A 138 4.36 -10.21 -0.50
C LEU A 138 3.80 -9.09 0.38
N LEU A 139 2.77 -9.39 1.17
CA LEU A 139 2.13 -8.43 2.06
C LEU A 139 3.01 -8.09 3.28
N ALA A 140 3.80 -9.05 3.80
CA ALA A 140 4.77 -8.77 4.84
C ALA A 140 5.83 -7.77 4.36
N GLY A 141 6.30 -7.88 3.11
CA GLY A 141 7.16 -6.88 2.49
C GLY A 141 6.51 -5.50 2.48
N PHE A 142 5.23 -5.41 2.08
CA PHE A 142 4.46 -4.16 2.11
C PHE A 142 4.34 -3.56 3.51
N VAL A 143 4.07 -4.38 4.52
CA VAL A 143 4.02 -3.96 5.92
C VAL A 143 5.38 -3.42 6.37
N PHE A 144 6.48 -4.14 6.10
CA PHE A 144 7.81 -3.68 6.46
C PHE A 144 8.16 -2.36 5.77
N TYR A 145 7.89 -2.23 4.47
CA TYR A 145 8.03 -0.98 3.75
C TYR A 145 7.27 0.16 4.43
N GLY A 146 5.99 -0.04 4.79
CA GLY A 146 5.18 0.95 5.47
C GLY A 146 5.76 1.37 6.83
N ILE A 147 6.27 0.42 7.62
CA ILE A 147 6.93 0.69 8.90
C ILE A 147 8.21 1.50 8.69
N PHE A 148 9.11 1.05 7.80
CA PHE A 148 10.36 1.77 7.54
C PHE A 148 10.11 3.17 6.99
N HIS A 149 9.14 3.30 6.10
CA HIS A 149 8.74 4.59 5.54
C HIS A 149 8.19 5.53 6.61
N HIS A 150 7.31 5.03 7.50
CA HIS A 150 6.84 5.80 8.66
C HIS A 150 8.02 6.23 9.55
N VAL A 151 8.92 5.30 9.87
CA VAL A 151 10.07 5.58 10.72
C VAL A 151 10.97 6.66 10.11
N HIS A 152 11.26 6.58 8.80
CA HIS A 152 12.12 7.55 8.12
C HIS A 152 11.56 8.98 8.08
N HIS A 153 10.25 9.14 8.05
CA HIS A 153 9.62 10.47 8.08
C HIS A 153 9.47 10.96 9.52
N HIS A 154 8.85 10.15 10.38
CA HIS A 154 8.43 10.60 11.70
C HIS A 154 9.50 10.54 12.79
N PHE A 155 10.64 9.88 12.55
CA PHE A 155 11.73 9.78 13.52
C PHE A 155 13.00 10.45 12.99
N HIS A 156 13.44 11.49 13.70
CA HIS A 156 14.74 12.10 13.46
C HIS A 156 15.83 11.29 14.17
N PHE A 157 16.60 10.52 13.40
CA PHE A 157 17.83 9.91 13.90
C PHE A 157 18.89 11.00 14.10
N LYS A 158 19.48 11.05 15.31
CA LYS A 158 20.58 11.97 15.67
C LYS A 158 21.93 11.33 15.41
#